data_AF-A0A831VP34-F1
#
_entry.id   AF-A0A831VP34-F1
#
_cell.length_a   1.000
_cell.length_b   1.000
_cell.length_c   1.000
_cell.angle_alpha   90.00
_cell.angle_beta   90.00
_cell.angle_gamma   90.00
#
_symmetry.space_group_name_H-M   'P 1'
#
loop_
_entity.id
_entity.type
_entity.pdbx_description
1 polymer ?
#
loop_
_entity_poly.entity_id
_entity_poly.type
_entity_poly.pdbx_seq_one_letter_code
_entity_poly.pdbx_strand_id
1 'polypeptide(L)'
;MVGNKFLIIGTFLYCCSFTSFSQSIRKGFDEMTDQEISGLVSAFYDLRNGPDIFNDMATYHANFFNFDNTADPTRQDLHFNLPEEAEREIFLAWHRMMIFEMEQAVQEINPKLSLGFWDNSIYQSSGDELWAQNFLGSFDTNWTLNRNFGQGGPLPTPNQISDLMNMNDFFDFSNELERRPVHRGAHVWTGGAMPTPLSPRDPAFFFHHVFVDKVWHDWEEIHQSSSFIATSLLRYDGTYIFDGEVLPAVDPNDIKDSRVLGVFYGENGLAQLDNYIVSNTYNPEEIFYYQYTIEAGNNFIVPPGAVASIESVNEVNLVPGFEAAAGSSFRASIDTQILPIFAPSFQFSQRQTKPYPYSDKLFEAIVWEEGGDLLNDEPIIISASPNPFRDTITIKLSEKKDCVVEVFNQMGMPVKQENFQNTDTLVIKDLYGLTSGLYVIRVSDANGNLLVVKRVVKL
;
A
#
# COMPACT_ATOMS: atom_id res chain seq x y z
N MET A 1 -33.17 -47.70 55.13
CA MET A 1 -32.89 -48.05 53.73
C MET A 1 -32.49 -46.77 53.02
N VAL A 2 -31.23 -46.71 52.60
CA VAL A 2 -30.59 -45.56 51.95
C VAL A 2 -31.13 -45.44 50.52
N GLY A 3 -31.66 -44.28 50.16
CA GLY A 3 -32.12 -43.99 48.79
C GLY A 3 -30.94 -43.59 47.91
N ASN A 4 -30.63 -44.43 46.92
CA ASN A 4 -29.67 -44.11 45.86
C ASN A 4 -30.21 -42.96 44.99
N LYS A 5 -29.55 -41.80 45.04
CA LYS A 5 -29.66 -40.77 44.00
C LYS A 5 -28.61 -41.08 42.92
N PHE A 6 -29.06 -41.46 41.74
CA PHE A 6 -28.20 -41.52 40.56
C PHE A 6 -27.82 -40.10 40.14
N LEU A 7 -26.53 -39.80 40.17
CA LEU A 7 -25.96 -38.58 39.59
C LEU A 7 -25.72 -38.86 38.11
N ILE A 8 -26.54 -38.29 37.22
CA ILE A 8 -26.28 -38.29 35.78
C ILE A 8 -25.19 -37.24 35.55
N ILE A 9 -23.94 -37.70 35.38
CA ILE A 9 -22.85 -36.86 34.89
C ILE A 9 -23.05 -36.75 33.37
N GLY A 10 -23.68 -35.65 32.95
CA GLY A 10 -23.71 -35.28 31.53
C GLY A 10 -22.32 -34.79 31.14
N THR A 11 -21.56 -35.62 30.43
CA THR A 11 -20.35 -35.18 29.75
C THR A 11 -20.76 -34.25 28.62
N PHE A 12 -20.71 -32.93 28.86
CA PHE A 12 -20.73 -31.95 27.79
C PHE A 12 -19.40 -32.10 27.03
N LEU A 13 -19.42 -32.84 25.92
CA LEU A 13 -18.41 -32.64 24.88
C LEU A 13 -18.60 -31.21 24.37
N TYR A 14 -17.74 -30.30 24.82
CA TYR A 14 -17.45 -29.10 24.04
C TYR A 14 -16.81 -29.59 22.74
N CYS A 15 -17.62 -29.73 21.68
CA CYS A 15 -17.08 -29.63 20.34
C CYS A 15 -16.47 -28.23 20.25
N CYS A 16 -15.16 -28.14 20.40
CA CYS A 16 -14.42 -26.98 19.92
C CYS A 16 -14.59 -26.99 18.41
N SER A 17 -15.58 -26.27 17.91
CA SER A 17 -15.64 -25.93 16.49
C SER A 17 -14.44 -25.04 16.23
N PHE A 18 -13.34 -25.62 15.75
CA PHE A 18 -12.26 -24.84 15.18
C PHE A 18 -12.84 -24.16 13.94
N THR A 19 -12.88 -22.83 13.95
CA THR A 19 -13.18 -22.05 12.75
C THR A 19 -11.94 -22.15 11.87
N SER A 20 -12.02 -22.87 10.76
CA SER A 20 -10.96 -22.89 9.75
C SER A 20 -11.09 -21.63 8.89
N PHE A 21 -9.99 -20.90 8.70
CA PHE A 21 -9.90 -19.69 7.89
C PHE A 21 -9.46 -20.03 6.47
N SER A 22 -10.04 -19.37 5.46
CA SER A 22 -9.56 -19.52 4.09
C SER A 22 -8.33 -18.66 3.83
N GLN A 23 -7.38 -19.22 3.09
CA GLN A 23 -6.31 -18.48 2.45
C GLN A 23 -6.89 -17.50 1.43
N SER A 24 -6.24 -16.36 1.30
CA SER A 24 -6.77 -15.24 0.52
C SER A 24 -6.54 -15.47 -0.96
N ILE A 25 -7.62 -15.69 -1.71
CA ILE A 25 -7.60 -15.59 -3.18
C ILE A 25 -8.35 -14.30 -3.54
N ARG A 26 -7.57 -13.23 -3.66
CA ARG A 26 -8.10 -11.89 -3.96
C ARG A 26 -8.47 -11.80 -5.43
N LYS A 27 -9.62 -11.20 -5.72
CA LYS A 27 -10.23 -11.17 -7.06
C LYS A 27 -10.76 -9.78 -7.39
N GLY A 28 -10.98 -9.51 -8.67
CA GLY A 28 -11.63 -8.27 -9.09
C GLY A 28 -13.00 -8.13 -8.42
N PHE A 29 -13.38 -6.91 -8.04
CA PHE A 29 -14.69 -6.68 -7.41
C PHE A 29 -15.86 -7.13 -8.30
N ASP A 30 -15.65 -7.10 -9.62
CA ASP A 30 -16.55 -7.55 -10.68
C ASP A 30 -16.72 -9.08 -10.73
N GLU A 31 -15.79 -9.80 -10.13
CA GLU A 31 -15.85 -11.24 -9.94
C GLU A 31 -16.45 -11.64 -8.58
N MET A 32 -16.82 -10.71 -7.70
CA MET A 32 -17.39 -11.09 -6.40
C MET A 32 -18.86 -11.50 -6.53
N THR A 33 -19.25 -12.57 -5.84
CA THR A 33 -20.66 -12.96 -5.71
C THR A 33 -21.45 -11.99 -4.82
N ASP A 34 -22.78 -11.96 -4.98
CA ASP A 34 -23.68 -11.24 -4.08
C ASP A 34 -23.51 -11.64 -2.61
N GLN A 35 -23.17 -12.91 -2.36
CA GLN A 35 -22.93 -13.43 -1.01
C GLN A 35 -21.62 -12.87 -0.42
N GLU A 36 -20.55 -12.81 -1.21
CA GLU A 36 -19.29 -12.19 -0.78
C GLU A 36 -19.45 -10.69 -0.57
N ILE A 37 -20.12 -9.98 -1.49
CA ILE A 37 -20.41 -8.55 -1.36
C ILE A 37 -21.20 -8.28 -0.08
N SER A 38 -22.32 -8.99 0.11
CA SER A 38 -23.16 -8.78 1.30
C SER A 38 -22.48 -9.18 2.61
N GLY A 39 -21.70 -10.27 2.58
CA GLY A 39 -20.88 -10.74 3.71
C GLY A 39 -19.79 -9.73 4.08
N LEU A 40 -19.05 -9.22 3.09
CA LEU A 40 -17.98 -8.24 3.31
C LEU A 40 -18.52 -6.92 3.82
N VAL A 41 -19.62 -6.43 3.25
CA VAL A 41 -20.28 -5.22 3.75
C VAL A 41 -20.74 -5.41 5.20
N SER A 42 -21.29 -6.57 5.55
CA SER A 42 -21.64 -6.88 6.95
C SER A 42 -20.42 -6.88 7.85
N ALA A 43 -19.35 -7.58 7.45
CA ALA A 43 -18.11 -7.66 8.21
C ALA A 43 -17.51 -6.27 8.47
N PHE A 44 -17.52 -5.38 7.48
CA PHE A 44 -17.06 -4.00 7.65
C PHE A 44 -17.88 -3.19 8.67
N TYR A 45 -19.21 -3.36 8.73
CA TYR A 45 -20.00 -2.75 9.80
C TYR A 45 -19.66 -3.36 11.17
N ASP A 46 -19.47 -4.67 11.26
CA ASP A 46 -19.14 -5.35 12.51
C ASP A 46 -17.75 -4.93 13.03
N LEU A 47 -16.75 -4.85 12.16
CA LEU A 47 -15.40 -4.34 12.47
C LEU A 47 -15.41 -2.87 12.88
N ARG A 48 -16.29 -2.05 12.30
CA ARG A 48 -16.49 -0.67 12.78
C ARG A 48 -17.15 -0.62 14.16
N ASN A 49 -18.08 -1.54 14.44
CA ASN A 49 -18.86 -1.52 15.67
C ASN A 49 -18.12 -2.12 16.86
N GLY A 50 -17.21 -3.06 16.61
CA GLY A 50 -16.30 -3.64 17.61
C GLY A 50 -15.08 -2.76 17.91
N PRO A 51 -13.92 -3.38 18.21
CA PRO A 51 -12.62 -2.74 18.18
C PRO A 51 -12.41 -2.13 16.78
N ASP A 52 -12.55 -0.81 16.69
CA ASP A 52 -12.74 -0.08 15.44
C ASP A 52 -11.44 -0.01 14.63
N ILE A 53 -11.11 -1.12 13.97
CA ILE A 53 -9.86 -1.32 13.23
C ILE A 53 -9.70 -0.30 12.09
N PHE A 54 -10.80 0.10 11.45
CA PHE A 54 -10.80 1.17 10.47
C PHE A 54 -10.30 2.49 11.06
N ASN A 55 -10.81 2.89 12.23
CA ASN A 55 -10.36 4.11 12.87
C ASN A 55 -8.95 3.99 13.45
N ASP A 56 -8.56 2.83 13.98
CA ASP A 56 -7.21 2.55 14.47
C ASP A 56 -6.18 2.71 13.33
N MET A 57 -6.37 1.95 12.25
CA MET A 57 -5.52 2.00 11.07
C MET A 57 -5.48 3.39 10.44
N ALA A 58 -6.63 4.05 10.27
CA ALA A 58 -6.66 5.40 9.73
C ALA A 58 -5.92 6.41 10.62
N THR A 59 -6.06 6.29 11.95
CA THR A 59 -5.38 7.19 12.89
C THR A 59 -3.88 6.94 12.87
N TYR A 60 -3.45 5.67 12.84
CA TYR A 60 -2.04 5.33 12.71
C TYR A 60 -1.46 5.85 11.40
N HIS A 61 -2.10 5.52 10.28
CA HIS A 61 -1.74 6.00 8.95
C HIS A 61 -1.58 7.52 8.95
N ALA A 62 -2.57 8.25 9.46
CA ALA A 62 -2.52 9.71 9.54
C ALA A 62 -1.45 10.25 10.48
N ASN A 63 -1.04 9.50 11.50
CA ASN A 63 -0.01 9.90 12.46
C ASN A 63 1.39 9.69 11.93
N PHE A 64 1.58 8.86 10.92
CA PHE A 64 2.86 8.54 10.26
C PHE A 64 2.79 8.87 8.76
N PHE A 65 1.98 9.85 8.40
CA PHE A 65 1.77 10.29 7.02
C PHE A 65 2.78 11.40 6.69
N ASN A 66 3.75 11.14 5.81
CA ASN A 66 4.74 12.07 5.24
C ASN A 66 5.39 13.06 6.24
N PHE A 67 6.62 12.78 6.64
CA PHE A 67 7.42 13.61 7.54
C PHE A 67 8.56 14.38 6.87
N ASP A 68 8.61 14.42 5.55
CA ASP A 68 9.72 15.02 4.79
C ASP A 68 9.94 16.51 5.12
N ASN A 69 8.88 17.19 5.58
CA ASN A 69 8.92 18.60 6.00
C ASN A 69 8.96 18.80 7.54
N THR A 70 9.34 17.77 8.31
CA THR A 70 9.44 17.85 9.77
C THR A 70 10.86 18.17 10.27
N ALA A 71 10.98 18.49 11.55
CA ALA A 71 12.26 18.85 12.17
C ALA A 71 13.28 17.70 12.22
N ASP A 72 12.83 16.47 12.07
CA ASP A 72 13.67 15.27 12.00
C ASP A 72 13.45 14.58 10.65
N PRO A 73 14.31 14.85 9.65
CA PRO A 73 14.20 14.26 8.31
C PRO A 73 14.58 12.76 8.29
N THR A 74 15.02 12.20 9.42
CA THR A 74 15.37 10.77 9.51
C THR A 74 14.21 9.92 10.04
N ARG A 75 13.09 10.56 10.36
CA ARG A 75 11.92 9.88 10.90
C ARG A 75 11.27 9.05 9.82
N GLN A 76 11.19 7.74 10.06
CA GLN A 76 10.45 6.82 9.20
C GLN A 76 8.97 7.25 9.13
N ASP A 77 8.41 7.22 7.93
CA ASP A 77 7.00 7.42 7.66
C ASP A 77 6.49 6.36 6.66
N LEU A 78 5.21 6.43 6.33
CA LEU A 78 4.55 5.44 5.49
C LEU A 78 4.58 5.76 3.99
N HIS A 79 4.91 6.99 3.60
CA HIS A 79 4.64 7.50 2.26
C HIS A 79 5.72 8.46 1.79
N PHE A 80 6.02 8.42 0.49
CA PHE A 80 6.91 9.36 -0.21
C PHE A 80 8.40 9.23 0.14
N ASN A 81 8.83 8.07 0.64
CA ASN A 81 10.20 7.78 1.09
C ASN A 81 11.28 7.66 -0.02
N LEU A 82 11.09 8.29 -1.19
CA LEU A 82 11.96 8.22 -2.38
C LEU A 82 11.91 9.53 -3.18
N PRO A 83 12.95 9.91 -3.97
CA PRO A 83 14.09 9.09 -4.43
C PRO A 83 15.42 9.21 -3.66
N GLU A 84 15.57 10.13 -2.70
CA GLU A 84 16.86 10.33 -1.99
C GLU A 84 16.95 9.60 -0.63
N GLU A 85 15.95 8.77 -0.31
CA GLU A 85 15.77 8.19 1.03
C GLU A 85 15.40 6.70 1.00
N ALA A 86 16.02 5.92 0.12
CA ALA A 86 15.74 4.49 -0.05
C ALA A 86 15.82 3.65 1.25
N GLU A 87 16.52 4.13 2.28
CA GLU A 87 16.55 3.55 3.62
C GLU A 87 15.22 3.63 4.38
N ARG A 88 14.31 4.53 3.98
CA ARG A 88 13.00 4.73 4.58
C ARG A 88 11.88 4.04 3.79
N GLU A 89 12.14 3.58 2.57
CA GLU A 89 11.16 2.90 1.72
C GLU A 89 10.58 1.67 2.44
N ILE A 90 9.27 1.74 2.73
CA ILE A 90 8.46 0.65 3.29
C ILE A 90 7.02 0.67 2.74
N PHE A 91 6.69 1.57 1.81
CA PHE A 91 5.32 1.89 1.39
C PHE A 91 4.57 0.62 0.95
N LEU A 92 5.12 -0.11 -0.03
CA LEU A 92 4.49 -1.32 -0.57
C LEU A 92 4.34 -2.43 0.49
N ALA A 93 5.41 -2.71 1.24
CA ALA A 93 5.40 -3.76 2.25
C ALA A 93 4.47 -3.44 3.43
N TRP A 94 4.42 -2.18 3.87
CA TRP A 94 3.54 -1.74 4.94
C TRP A 94 2.07 -1.84 4.54
N HIS A 95 1.72 -1.40 3.33
CA HIS A 95 0.34 -1.48 2.83
C HIS A 95 -0.08 -2.94 2.61
N ARG A 96 0.81 -3.82 2.12
CA ARG A 96 0.55 -5.27 2.06
C ARG A 96 0.16 -5.84 3.43
N MET A 97 0.91 -5.51 4.49
CA MET A 97 0.59 -5.96 5.85
C MET A 97 -0.71 -5.37 6.37
N MET A 98 -0.98 -4.10 6.10
CA MET A 98 -2.23 -3.45 6.51
C MET A 98 -3.47 -4.08 5.86
N ILE A 99 -3.39 -4.40 4.57
CA ILE A 99 -4.47 -5.10 3.87
C ILE A 99 -4.61 -6.53 4.45
N PHE A 100 -3.50 -7.22 4.68
CA PHE A 100 -3.52 -8.56 5.24
C PHE A 100 -4.18 -8.60 6.62
N GLU A 101 -3.86 -7.66 7.52
CA GLU A 101 -4.53 -7.58 8.83
C GLU A 101 -6.03 -7.29 8.72
N MET A 102 -6.43 -6.35 7.84
CA MET A 102 -7.85 -6.10 7.61
C MET A 102 -8.56 -7.37 7.09
N GLU A 103 -7.91 -8.10 6.20
CA GLU A 103 -8.43 -9.36 5.66
C GLU A 103 -8.54 -10.45 6.73
N GLN A 104 -7.54 -10.60 7.60
CA GLN A 104 -7.62 -11.51 8.75
C GLN A 104 -8.80 -11.15 9.66
N ALA A 105 -8.99 -9.87 9.97
CA ALA A 105 -10.13 -9.42 10.78
C ALA A 105 -11.48 -9.68 10.10
N VAL A 106 -11.57 -9.56 8.78
CA VAL A 106 -12.77 -9.97 8.01
C VAL A 106 -12.98 -11.48 8.10
N GLN A 107 -11.91 -12.27 8.01
CA GLN A 107 -11.97 -13.73 8.05
C GLN A 107 -12.32 -14.29 9.44
N GLU A 108 -11.99 -13.58 10.51
CA GLU A 108 -12.50 -13.87 11.87
C GLU A 108 -14.03 -13.80 11.97
N ILE A 109 -14.65 -12.93 11.17
CA ILE A 109 -16.12 -12.83 11.09
C ILE A 109 -16.68 -13.86 10.12
N ASN A 110 -16.08 -13.97 8.94
CA ASN A 110 -16.46 -14.96 7.93
C ASN A 110 -15.22 -15.52 7.24
N PRO A 111 -14.84 -16.77 7.56
CA PRO A 111 -13.57 -17.33 7.13
C PRO A 111 -13.44 -17.53 5.62
N LYS A 112 -14.55 -17.52 4.86
CA LYS A 112 -14.55 -17.70 3.41
C LYS A 112 -14.39 -16.40 2.62
N LEU A 113 -14.33 -15.24 3.28
CA LEU A 113 -14.19 -13.96 2.61
C LEU A 113 -12.71 -13.63 2.36
N SER A 114 -12.46 -12.99 1.22
CA SER A 114 -11.21 -12.30 0.92
C SER A 114 -11.56 -10.89 0.43
N LEU A 115 -10.63 -9.96 0.58
CA LEU A 115 -10.75 -8.63 0.00
C LEU A 115 -10.66 -8.73 -1.52
N GLY A 116 -11.51 -7.97 -2.21
CA GLY A 116 -11.42 -7.80 -3.65
C GLY A 116 -10.53 -6.61 -4.01
N PHE A 117 -10.12 -6.53 -5.28
CA PHE A 117 -9.43 -5.36 -5.81
C PHE A 117 -10.31 -4.54 -6.75
N TRP A 118 -10.03 -3.25 -6.78
CA TRP A 118 -10.55 -2.32 -7.77
C TRP A 118 -9.45 -2.00 -8.79
N ASP A 119 -9.49 -2.67 -9.95
CA ASP A 119 -8.66 -2.28 -11.09
C ASP A 119 -9.19 -0.96 -11.65
N ASN A 120 -8.68 0.12 -11.07
CA ASN A 120 -9.04 1.48 -11.39
C ASN A 120 -8.45 1.95 -12.73
N SER A 121 -7.64 1.13 -13.41
CA SER A 121 -7.23 1.38 -14.79
C SER A 121 -8.31 0.97 -15.80
N ILE A 122 -9.21 0.05 -15.42
CA ILE A 122 -10.31 -0.45 -16.23
C ILE A 122 -11.65 0.16 -15.79
N TYR A 123 -11.94 0.11 -14.48
CA TYR A 123 -13.20 0.53 -13.88
C TYR A 123 -13.12 1.99 -13.41
N GLN A 124 -13.54 2.92 -14.26
CA GLN A 124 -13.32 4.36 -14.07
C GLN A 124 -14.61 5.19 -13.88
N SER A 125 -15.76 4.55 -13.73
CA SER A 125 -17.05 5.24 -13.65
C SER A 125 -17.54 5.32 -12.21
N SER A 126 -18.10 6.46 -11.81
CA SER A 126 -18.85 6.57 -10.55
C SER A 126 -20.13 5.74 -10.54
N GLY A 127 -20.50 5.11 -11.67
CA GLY A 127 -21.60 4.17 -11.81
C GLY A 127 -21.20 2.71 -11.83
N ASP A 128 -19.91 2.38 -11.66
CA ASP A 128 -19.45 0.98 -11.54
C ASP A 128 -20.06 0.31 -10.30
N GLU A 129 -20.30 -1.01 -10.37
CA GLU A 129 -20.97 -1.79 -9.32
C GLU A 129 -20.27 -1.72 -7.96
N LEU A 130 -18.95 -1.43 -7.94
CA LEU A 130 -18.20 -1.12 -6.73
C LEU A 130 -18.90 -0.05 -5.87
N TRP A 131 -19.47 0.97 -6.53
CA TRP A 131 -20.12 2.12 -5.89
C TRP A 131 -21.61 1.92 -5.64
N ALA A 132 -22.17 0.75 -5.96
CA ALA A 132 -23.57 0.44 -5.72
C ALA A 132 -23.90 0.50 -4.21
N GLN A 133 -25.15 0.85 -3.88
CA GLN A 133 -25.57 1.06 -2.49
C GLN A 133 -25.54 -0.22 -1.65
N ASN A 134 -25.76 -1.37 -2.27
CA ASN A 134 -25.61 -2.69 -1.63
C ASN A 134 -24.15 -3.09 -1.40
N PHE A 135 -23.19 -2.40 -2.05
CA PHE A 135 -21.75 -2.61 -1.90
C PHE A 135 -21.10 -1.42 -1.18
N LEU A 136 -20.07 -0.77 -1.77
CA LEU A 136 -19.34 0.30 -1.08
C LEU A 136 -20.08 1.64 -1.04
N GLY A 137 -21.16 1.81 -1.82
CA GLY A 137 -21.87 3.07 -1.97
C GLY A 137 -22.56 3.56 -0.70
N SER A 138 -23.11 2.66 0.12
CA SER A 138 -23.83 3.06 1.34
C SER A 138 -22.92 3.64 2.43
N PHE A 139 -21.64 3.27 2.44
CA PHE A 139 -20.67 3.76 3.43
C PHE A 139 -20.42 5.26 3.30
N ASP A 140 -20.56 5.83 2.11
CA ASP A 140 -20.29 7.26 1.88
C ASP A 140 -21.16 8.14 2.79
N THR A 141 -22.48 7.91 2.75
CA THR A 141 -23.42 8.60 3.64
C THR A 141 -23.28 8.11 5.08
N ASN A 142 -23.24 6.78 5.28
CA ASN A 142 -23.35 6.20 6.62
C ASN A 142 -22.14 6.49 7.51
N TRP A 143 -20.96 6.64 6.91
CA TRP A 143 -19.71 6.90 7.61
C TRP A 143 -19.19 8.33 7.40
N THR A 144 -19.91 9.16 6.65
CA THR A 144 -19.57 10.57 6.38
C THR A 144 -18.23 10.69 5.65
N LEU A 145 -18.06 9.92 4.58
CA LEU A 145 -16.81 9.87 3.80
C LEU A 145 -16.70 11.05 2.83
N ASN A 146 -17.83 11.63 2.42
CA ASN A 146 -17.92 12.80 1.54
C ASN A 146 -17.24 12.61 0.18
N ARG A 147 -17.37 11.43 -0.43
CA ARG A 147 -16.79 11.12 -1.74
C ARG A 147 -17.25 12.15 -2.78
N ASN A 148 -16.36 12.52 -3.69
CA ASN A 148 -16.59 13.54 -4.69
C ASN A 148 -15.90 13.18 -6.00
N PHE A 149 -16.46 12.18 -6.68
CA PHE A 149 -15.83 11.47 -7.79
C PHE A 149 -15.32 12.39 -8.91
N GLY A 150 -14.07 12.16 -9.33
CA GLY A 150 -13.45 12.79 -10.50
C GLY A 150 -12.98 14.23 -10.32
N GLN A 151 -13.23 14.89 -9.18
CA GLN A 151 -12.83 16.29 -8.99
C GLN A 151 -11.32 16.47 -8.80
N GLY A 152 -10.63 15.48 -8.24
CA GLY A 152 -9.20 15.57 -7.93
C GLY A 152 -8.27 15.16 -9.07
N GLY A 153 -8.79 14.63 -10.17
CA GLY A 153 -7.98 14.18 -11.32
C GLY A 153 -8.47 12.88 -11.92
N PRO A 154 -7.81 12.41 -13.00
CA PRO A 154 -8.15 11.16 -13.66
C PRO A 154 -7.63 9.94 -12.89
N LEU A 155 -8.27 8.81 -13.12
CA LEU A 155 -7.75 7.48 -12.77
C LEU A 155 -6.62 7.08 -13.74
N PRO A 156 -5.79 6.07 -13.38
CA PRO A 156 -4.72 5.64 -14.27
C PRO A 156 -5.26 4.98 -15.54
N THR A 157 -4.40 4.83 -16.52
CA THR A 157 -4.67 4.10 -17.76
C THR A 157 -3.93 2.77 -17.76
N PRO A 158 -4.39 1.75 -18.51
CA PRO A 158 -3.67 0.48 -18.64
C PRO A 158 -2.23 0.64 -19.16
N ASN A 159 -1.97 1.67 -19.97
CA ASN A 159 -0.61 1.98 -20.43
C ASN A 159 0.31 2.36 -19.27
N GLN A 160 -0.19 3.11 -18.28
CA GLN A 160 0.64 3.49 -17.11
C GLN A 160 0.97 2.27 -16.24
N ILE A 161 0.07 1.29 -16.14
CA ILE A 161 0.40 0.00 -15.52
C ILE A 161 1.48 -0.73 -16.33
N SER A 162 1.34 -0.77 -17.66
CA SER A 162 2.35 -1.38 -18.53
C SER A 162 3.70 -0.68 -18.44
N ASP A 163 3.75 0.63 -18.25
CA ASP A 163 5.00 1.39 -18.10
C ASP A 163 5.70 1.01 -16.79
N LEU A 164 4.95 0.87 -15.68
CA LEU A 164 5.48 0.35 -14.42
C LEU A 164 6.06 -1.06 -14.56
N MET A 165 5.37 -1.95 -15.28
CA MET A 165 5.83 -3.33 -15.53
C MET A 165 7.14 -3.38 -16.33
N ASN A 166 7.58 -2.29 -16.95
CA ASN A 166 8.86 -2.24 -17.70
C ASN A 166 10.01 -1.61 -16.89
N MET A 167 9.75 -1.14 -15.66
CA MET A 167 10.78 -0.56 -14.79
C MET A 167 11.59 -1.67 -14.12
N ASN A 168 12.91 -1.67 -14.28
CA ASN A 168 13.77 -2.73 -13.74
C ASN A 168 14.25 -2.45 -12.31
N ASP A 169 14.38 -1.18 -11.93
CA ASP A 169 14.82 -0.79 -10.59
C ASP A 169 13.62 -0.71 -9.65
N PHE A 170 13.74 -1.36 -8.50
CA PHE A 170 12.65 -1.44 -7.52
C PHE A 170 12.28 -0.08 -6.93
N PHE A 171 13.26 0.79 -6.67
CA PHE A 171 12.99 2.09 -6.08
C PHE A 171 12.37 3.03 -7.12
N ASP A 172 12.84 3.00 -8.37
CA ASP A 172 12.18 3.73 -9.46
C ASP A 172 10.72 3.29 -9.64
N PHE A 173 10.46 1.97 -9.61
CA PHE A 173 9.12 1.38 -9.67
C PHE A 173 8.24 1.83 -8.49
N SER A 174 8.73 1.67 -7.25
CA SER A 174 7.97 2.01 -6.02
C SER A 174 7.60 3.50 -6.02
N ASN A 175 8.57 4.37 -6.32
CA ASN A 175 8.37 5.81 -6.39
C ASN A 175 7.36 6.22 -7.46
N GLU A 176 7.47 5.66 -8.67
CA GLU A 176 6.53 5.97 -9.74
C GLU A 176 5.13 5.44 -9.39
N LEU A 177 5.02 4.21 -8.89
CA LEU A 177 3.74 3.62 -8.50
C LEU A 177 3.01 4.49 -7.46
N GLU A 178 3.70 4.87 -6.39
CA GLU A 178 3.13 5.60 -5.26
C GLU A 178 2.69 7.03 -5.64
N ARG A 179 3.57 7.78 -6.31
CA ARG A 179 3.39 9.23 -6.54
C ARG A 179 2.54 9.55 -7.76
N ARG A 180 2.36 8.61 -8.69
CA ARG A 180 1.70 8.84 -9.99
C ARG A 180 0.29 8.24 -10.02
N PRO A 181 -0.46 8.39 -11.13
CA PRO A 181 -1.88 8.05 -11.17
C PRO A 181 -2.24 6.63 -10.72
N VAL A 182 -1.33 5.66 -10.73
CA VAL A 182 -1.63 4.27 -10.34
C VAL A 182 -2.06 4.15 -8.88
N HIS A 183 -1.32 4.74 -7.94
CA HIS A 183 -1.77 4.84 -6.54
C HIS A 183 -2.53 6.16 -6.29
N ARG A 184 -1.91 7.30 -6.61
CA ARG A 184 -2.47 8.63 -6.32
C ARG A 184 -3.85 8.86 -6.97
N GLY A 185 -4.02 8.41 -8.21
CA GLY A 185 -5.19 8.71 -9.03
C GLY A 185 -6.48 8.28 -8.36
N ALA A 186 -6.51 7.08 -7.79
CA ALA A 186 -7.68 6.59 -7.06
C ALA A 186 -8.00 7.41 -5.81
N HIS A 187 -6.97 7.82 -5.05
CA HIS A 187 -7.16 8.67 -3.86
C HIS A 187 -7.84 10.00 -4.21
N VAL A 188 -7.33 10.70 -5.22
CA VAL A 188 -7.86 12.02 -5.61
C VAL A 188 -9.15 11.92 -6.43
N TRP A 189 -9.32 10.86 -7.22
CA TRP A 189 -10.54 10.63 -7.98
C TRP A 189 -11.70 10.28 -7.07
N THR A 190 -11.54 9.42 -6.05
CA THR A 190 -12.63 9.09 -5.12
C THR A 190 -13.07 10.32 -4.31
N GLY A 191 -12.13 11.17 -3.91
CA GLY A 191 -12.41 12.37 -3.13
C GLY A 191 -12.85 12.07 -1.68
N GLY A 192 -13.29 13.10 -0.96
CA GLY A 192 -13.73 12.94 0.43
C GLY A 192 -12.59 12.61 1.39
N ALA A 193 -12.68 11.48 2.10
CA ALA A 193 -11.63 11.00 2.99
C ALA A 193 -10.40 10.45 2.24
N MET A 194 -10.58 9.92 1.02
CA MET A 194 -9.51 9.27 0.24
C MET A 194 -8.29 10.16 -0.07
N PRO A 195 -8.39 11.46 -0.41
CA PRO A 195 -7.23 12.32 -0.65
C PRO A 195 -6.57 12.88 0.63
N THR A 196 -6.86 12.33 1.81
CA THR A 196 -6.39 12.81 3.11
C THR A 196 -5.57 11.74 3.83
N PRO A 197 -4.75 12.09 4.85
CA PRO A 197 -4.07 11.11 5.69
C PRO A 197 -5.01 10.12 6.39
N LEU A 198 -6.32 10.37 6.40
CA LEU A 198 -7.33 9.47 6.96
C LEU A 198 -8.01 8.60 5.89
N SER A 199 -7.41 8.41 4.71
CA SER A 199 -7.94 7.59 3.63
C SER A 199 -8.39 6.18 4.02
N PRO A 200 -7.74 5.46 4.98
CA PRO A 200 -8.23 4.14 5.41
C PRO A 200 -9.61 4.14 6.06
N ARG A 201 -10.18 5.31 6.36
CA ARG A 201 -11.58 5.43 6.80
C ARG A 201 -12.57 4.98 5.72
N ASP A 202 -12.21 5.08 4.45
CA ASP A 202 -13.05 4.64 3.35
C ASP A 202 -12.77 3.17 3.01
N PRO A 203 -13.75 2.25 3.02
CA PRO A 203 -13.55 0.87 2.54
C PRO A 203 -12.96 0.76 1.13
N ALA A 204 -13.18 1.75 0.27
CA ALA A 204 -12.57 1.81 -1.05
C ALA A 204 -11.03 1.85 -1.01
N PHE A 205 -10.44 2.33 0.10
CA PHE A 205 -9.00 2.29 0.35
C PHE A 205 -8.47 0.86 0.22
N PHE A 206 -9.13 -0.12 0.86
CA PHE A 206 -8.64 -1.50 0.87
C PHE A 206 -8.77 -2.13 -0.51
N PHE A 207 -9.84 -1.87 -1.25
CA PHE A 207 -9.98 -2.35 -2.63
C PHE A 207 -8.95 -1.76 -3.58
N HIS A 208 -8.66 -0.47 -3.42
CA HIS A 208 -7.61 0.22 -4.16
C HIS A 208 -6.22 -0.33 -3.81
N HIS A 209 -5.95 -0.50 -2.52
CA HIS A 209 -4.64 -0.97 -2.04
C HIS A 209 -4.41 -2.45 -2.33
N VAL A 210 -5.44 -3.28 -2.43
CA VAL A 210 -5.29 -4.65 -2.99
C VAL A 210 -4.87 -4.59 -4.47
N PHE A 211 -5.39 -3.64 -5.25
CA PHE A 211 -4.96 -3.45 -6.64
C PHE A 211 -3.50 -2.98 -6.71
N VAL A 212 -3.09 -2.02 -5.87
CA VAL A 212 -1.69 -1.59 -5.75
C VAL A 212 -0.77 -2.76 -5.37
N ASP A 213 -1.18 -3.56 -4.39
CA ASP A 213 -0.45 -4.74 -3.95
C ASP A 213 -0.33 -5.80 -5.06
N LYS A 214 -1.39 -5.97 -5.85
CA LYS A 214 -1.40 -6.83 -7.04
C LYS A 214 -0.41 -6.34 -8.09
N VAL A 215 -0.39 -5.04 -8.39
CA VAL A 215 0.57 -4.45 -9.34
C VAL A 215 2.01 -4.74 -8.88
N TRP A 216 2.30 -4.64 -7.57
CA TRP A 216 3.61 -5.04 -7.05
C TRP A 216 3.87 -6.55 -7.15
N HIS A 217 2.89 -7.40 -6.85
CA HIS A 217 3.00 -8.84 -7.03
C HIS A 217 3.34 -9.20 -8.49
N ASP A 218 2.61 -8.64 -9.46
CA ASP A 218 2.83 -8.88 -10.89
C ASP A 218 4.23 -8.37 -11.32
N TRP A 219 4.68 -7.24 -10.79
CA TRP A 219 6.03 -6.73 -11.03
C TRP A 219 7.12 -7.66 -10.47
N GLU A 220 6.93 -8.20 -9.26
CA GLU A 220 7.87 -9.11 -8.62
C GLU A 220 7.93 -10.47 -9.34
N GLU A 221 6.82 -10.97 -9.91
CA GLU A 221 6.83 -12.17 -10.75
C GLU A 221 7.72 -12.00 -12.00
N ILE A 222 7.80 -10.78 -12.55
CA ILE A 222 8.62 -10.45 -13.73
C ILE A 222 10.10 -10.23 -13.34
N HIS A 223 10.37 -9.48 -12.27
CA HIS A 223 11.71 -8.95 -11.98
C HIS A 223 12.43 -9.67 -10.83
N GLN A 224 11.69 -10.18 -9.84
CA GLN A 224 12.20 -10.91 -8.68
C GLN A 224 13.32 -10.15 -7.94
N SER A 225 13.24 -8.82 -7.91
CA SER A 225 14.32 -7.94 -7.51
C SER A 225 13.95 -6.87 -6.50
N SER A 226 12.73 -6.91 -5.92
CA SER A 226 12.38 -6.02 -4.81
C SER A 226 13.38 -6.23 -3.66
N SER A 227 13.81 -5.15 -3.03
CA SER A 227 14.71 -5.19 -1.88
C SER A 227 14.52 -3.95 -1.02
N PHE A 228 14.28 -4.17 0.26
CA PHE A 228 14.13 -3.10 1.23
C PHE A 228 15.42 -2.98 2.06
N ILE A 229 15.86 -1.75 2.31
CA ILE A 229 16.97 -1.48 3.24
C ILE A 229 16.47 -1.53 4.69
N ALA A 230 15.24 -1.05 4.93
CA ALA A 230 14.58 -1.19 6.22
C ALA A 230 14.36 -2.66 6.57
N THR A 231 14.50 -3.00 7.86
CA THR A 231 14.31 -4.36 8.41
C THR A 231 13.18 -4.42 9.43
N SER A 232 12.34 -3.39 9.48
CA SER A 232 11.19 -3.29 10.38
C SER A 232 10.16 -2.38 9.76
N LEU A 233 8.89 -2.79 9.85
CA LEU A 233 7.76 -2.00 9.42
C LEU A 233 7.19 -1.20 10.60
N LEU A 234 6.81 0.06 10.35
CA LEU A 234 6.00 0.83 11.29
C LEU A 234 4.71 0.04 11.62
N ARG A 235 4.25 0.10 12.87
CA ARG A 235 3.10 -0.67 13.41
C ARG A 235 3.34 -2.17 13.57
N TYR A 236 4.14 -2.79 12.71
CA TYR A 236 4.48 -4.22 12.74
C TYR A 236 5.93 -4.43 13.21
N ASP A 237 6.28 -3.81 14.34
CA ASP A 237 7.61 -3.87 14.96
C ASP A 237 7.65 -4.79 16.20
N GLY A 238 6.55 -5.51 16.48
CA GLY A 238 6.41 -6.34 17.68
C GLY A 238 6.01 -5.58 18.94
N THR A 239 5.64 -4.29 18.84
CA THR A 239 5.31 -3.46 20.00
C THR A 239 3.91 -2.86 19.98
N TYR A 240 3.32 -2.68 18.80
CA TYR A 240 1.97 -2.13 18.68
C TYR A 240 0.93 -3.11 19.20
N ILE A 241 -0.06 -2.60 19.94
CA ILE A 241 -1.14 -3.39 20.52
C ILE A 241 -2.45 -2.92 19.92
N PHE A 242 -3.18 -3.84 19.30
CA PHE A 242 -4.54 -3.63 18.85
C PHE A 242 -5.45 -4.69 19.49
N ASP A 243 -6.59 -4.24 20.02
CA ASP A 243 -7.56 -5.10 20.74
C ASP A 243 -6.96 -6.04 21.82
N GLY A 244 -5.87 -5.61 22.46
CA GLY A 244 -5.19 -6.39 23.50
C GLY A 244 -4.16 -7.40 22.99
N GLU A 245 -4.04 -7.56 21.67
CA GLU A 245 -3.05 -8.42 21.03
C GLU A 245 -1.86 -7.61 20.50
N VAL A 246 -0.65 -8.13 20.67
CA VAL A 246 0.57 -7.53 20.14
C VAL A 246 0.74 -7.96 18.69
N LEU A 247 0.83 -6.99 17.78
CA LEU A 247 1.07 -7.28 16.37
C LEU A 247 2.50 -7.82 16.15
N PRO A 248 2.68 -8.80 15.26
CA PRO A 248 4.00 -9.41 15.05
C PRO A 248 5.00 -8.41 14.46
N ALA A 249 6.27 -8.63 14.76
CA ALA A 249 7.36 -7.94 14.07
C ALA A 249 7.51 -8.51 12.65
N VAL A 250 7.60 -7.64 11.65
CA VAL A 250 7.71 -8.01 10.25
C VAL A 250 8.89 -7.28 9.60
N ASP A 251 9.80 -8.06 8.99
CA ASP A 251 10.80 -7.53 8.07
C ASP A 251 10.16 -7.41 6.67
N PRO A 252 10.20 -6.24 6.01
CA PRO A 252 9.62 -6.08 4.69
C PRO A 252 10.23 -7.03 3.63
N ASN A 253 11.46 -7.49 3.80
CA ASN A 253 12.08 -8.45 2.88
C ASN A 253 11.52 -9.87 3.00
N ASP A 254 10.85 -10.20 4.11
CA ASP A 254 10.22 -11.52 4.32
C ASP A 254 8.88 -11.65 3.59
N ILE A 255 8.28 -10.53 3.14
CA ILE A 255 6.93 -10.47 2.55
C ILE A 255 6.90 -9.90 1.14
N LYS A 256 8.04 -9.91 0.43
CA LYS A 256 8.11 -9.49 -0.98
C LYS A 256 7.25 -10.36 -1.89
N ASP A 257 7.15 -11.64 -1.55
CA ASP A 257 6.22 -12.58 -2.14
C ASP A 257 4.96 -12.66 -1.28
N SER A 258 3.81 -12.29 -1.85
CA SER A 258 2.52 -12.33 -1.15
C SER A 258 2.14 -13.76 -0.72
N ARG A 259 2.66 -14.78 -1.42
CA ARG A 259 2.40 -16.18 -1.12
C ARG A 259 2.92 -16.57 0.25
N VAL A 260 3.94 -15.90 0.80
CA VAL A 260 4.40 -16.15 2.19
C VAL A 260 3.28 -15.91 3.22
N LEU A 261 2.35 -15.00 2.91
CA LEU A 261 1.17 -14.71 3.72
C LEU A 261 -0.04 -15.61 3.37
N GLY A 262 0.12 -16.55 2.45
CA GLY A 262 -0.99 -17.34 1.89
C GLY A 262 -1.91 -16.53 0.97
N VAL A 263 -1.42 -15.42 0.41
CA VAL A 263 -2.20 -14.51 -0.45
C VAL A 263 -1.88 -14.75 -1.92
N PHE A 264 -2.94 -15.01 -2.69
CA PHE A 264 -2.93 -15.24 -4.14
C PHE A 264 -3.91 -14.28 -4.83
N TYR A 265 -3.73 -14.11 -6.14
CA TYR A 265 -4.61 -13.31 -6.99
C TYR A 265 -5.28 -14.19 -8.04
N GLY A 266 -6.59 -14.02 -8.20
CA GLY A 266 -7.39 -14.65 -9.25
C GLY A 266 -7.93 -13.61 -10.22
N GLU A 267 -7.88 -13.92 -11.50
CA GLU A 267 -8.34 -13.06 -12.60
C GLU A 267 -8.93 -13.87 -13.74
N ASN A 268 -9.94 -13.30 -14.40
CA ASN A 268 -10.63 -13.90 -15.54
C ASN A 268 -11.18 -15.30 -15.21
N GLY A 269 -11.65 -15.47 -13.97
CA GLY A 269 -12.16 -16.74 -13.47
C GLY A 269 -11.12 -17.84 -13.26
N LEU A 270 -9.83 -17.50 -13.16
CA LEU A 270 -8.75 -18.45 -12.86
C LEU A 270 -7.91 -17.95 -11.69
N ALA A 271 -7.76 -18.79 -10.67
CA ALA A 271 -6.78 -18.63 -9.61
C ALA A 271 -5.69 -19.68 -9.78
N GLN A 272 -4.45 -19.25 -9.99
CA GLN A 272 -3.30 -20.12 -10.09
C GLN A 272 -2.60 -20.17 -8.73
N LEU A 273 -2.44 -21.39 -8.20
CA LEU A 273 -1.71 -21.66 -6.97
C LEU A 273 -0.41 -22.36 -7.33
N ASP A 274 0.67 -21.59 -7.37
CA ASP A 274 2.00 -22.04 -7.73
C ASP A 274 3.05 -21.53 -6.73
N ASN A 275 4.23 -22.18 -6.76
CA ASN A 275 5.39 -21.86 -5.91
C ASN A 275 5.04 -21.68 -4.42
N TYR A 276 4.21 -22.58 -3.89
CA TYR A 276 3.71 -22.46 -2.53
C TYR A 276 3.91 -23.76 -1.76
N ILE A 277 4.44 -23.64 -0.54
CA ILE A 277 4.54 -24.77 0.39
C ILE A 277 3.56 -24.50 1.52
N VAL A 278 2.55 -25.36 1.65
CA VAL A 278 1.60 -25.30 2.77
C VAL A 278 2.39 -25.40 4.07
N SER A 279 2.26 -24.39 4.92
CA SER A 279 3.06 -24.23 6.12
C SER A 279 2.23 -24.35 7.40
N ASN A 280 0.93 -24.10 7.29
CA ASN A 280 0.02 -23.94 8.41
C ASN A 280 0.51 -22.89 9.44
N THR A 281 1.25 -21.88 8.97
CA THR A 281 1.87 -20.85 9.83
C THR A 281 0.82 -20.02 10.56
N TYR A 282 -0.20 -19.58 9.84
CA TYR A 282 -1.26 -18.73 10.37
C TYR A 282 -2.52 -19.53 10.74
N ASN A 283 -2.75 -20.65 10.05
CA ASN A 283 -3.98 -21.42 10.17
C ASN A 283 -3.71 -22.91 10.33
N PRO A 284 -4.41 -23.61 11.24
CA PRO A 284 -4.24 -25.06 11.47
C PRO A 284 -4.62 -25.90 10.23
N GLU A 285 -5.45 -25.35 9.36
CA GLU A 285 -5.75 -25.85 8.01
C GLU A 285 -5.71 -24.65 7.06
N GLU A 286 -5.03 -24.79 5.92
CA GLU A 286 -5.04 -23.78 4.87
C GLU A 286 -6.10 -24.11 3.82
N ILE A 287 -7.16 -23.29 3.74
CA ILE A 287 -8.29 -23.52 2.83
C ILE A 287 -8.23 -22.53 1.67
N PHE A 288 -7.96 -23.00 0.45
CA PHE A 288 -7.97 -22.18 -0.75
C PHE A 288 -9.37 -22.20 -1.36
N TYR A 289 -10.10 -21.08 -1.28
CA TYR A 289 -11.46 -20.97 -1.80
C TYR A 289 -11.55 -19.97 -2.96
N TYR A 290 -12.13 -20.39 -4.09
CA TYR A 290 -12.40 -19.51 -5.22
C TYR A 290 -13.62 -19.97 -6.01
N GLN A 291 -14.48 -19.03 -6.40
CA GLN A 291 -15.77 -19.37 -7.02
C GLN A 291 -15.67 -19.87 -8.47
N TYR A 292 -14.55 -19.61 -9.15
CA TYR A 292 -14.36 -20.08 -10.51
C TYR A 292 -13.37 -21.25 -10.51
N THR A 293 -12.35 -21.25 -11.36
CA THR A 293 -11.42 -22.36 -11.47
C THR A 293 -10.19 -22.12 -10.62
N ILE A 294 -9.78 -23.12 -9.85
CA ILE A 294 -8.47 -23.15 -9.19
C ILE A 294 -7.57 -24.13 -9.96
N GLU A 295 -6.38 -23.68 -10.33
CA GLU A 295 -5.31 -24.53 -10.84
C GLU A 295 -4.17 -24.56 -9.83
N ALA A 296 -3.89 -25.73 -9.24
CA ALA A 296 -2.76 -25.93 -8.33
C ALA A 296 -1.69 -26.77 -9.02
N GLY A 297 -0.46 -26.28 -9.06
CA GLY A 297 0.62 -26.86 -9.85
C GLY A 297 1.94 -26.15 -9.61
N ASN A 298 2.93 -26.36 -10.50
CA ASN A 298 4.16 -25.56 -10.53
C ASN A 298 4.79 -25.30 -9.14
N ASN A 299 5.15 -26.37 -8.42
CA ASN A 299 5.70 -26.35 -7.06
C ASN A 299 4.70 -25.96 -5.96
N PHE A 300 3.41 -26.28 -6.13
CA PHE A 300 2.47 -26.30 -5.01
C PHE A 300 2.63 -27.61 -4.21
N ILE A 301 3.17 -27.50 -3.00
CA ILE A 301 3.57 -28.64 -2.17
C ILE A 301 2.80 -28.64 -0.84
N VAL A 302 2.17 -29.76 -0.51
CA VAL A 302 1.61 -30.06 0.81
C VAL A 302 2.56 -31.03 1.52
N PRO A 303 3.46 -30.54 2.40
CA PRO A 303 4.48 -31.37 3.04
C PRO A 303 3.90 -32.30 4.11
N PRO A 304 4.67 -33.30 4.60
CA PRO A 304 4.21 -34.18 5.67
C PRO A 304 3.83 -33.41 6.93
N GLY A 305 2.67 -33.73 7.52
CA GLY A 305 2.13 -33.04 8.69
C GLY A 305 1.31 -31.78 8.38
N ALA A 306 1.35 -31.27 7.14
CA ALA A 306 0.53 -30.13 6.75
C ALA A 306 -0.91 -30.54 6.40
N VAL A 307 -1.83 -29.60 6.60
CA VAL A 307 -3.27 -29.76 6.32
C VAL A 307 -3.72 -28.65 5.39
N ALA A 308 -4.21 -29.02 4.22
CA ALA A 308 -4.76 -28.07 3.25
C ALA A 308 -6.00 -28.61 2.55
N SER A 309 -6.88 -27.69 2.16
CA SER A 309 -7.97 -27.99 1.25
C SER A 309 -8.11 -26.95 0.15
N ILE A 310 -8.49 -27.41 -1.04
CA ILE A 310 -8.80 -26.57 -2.19
C ILE A 310 -10.27 -26.78 -2.52
N GLU A 311 -11.03 -25.69 -2.46
CA GLU A 311 -12.47 -25.66 -2.69
C GLU A 311 -12.79 -24.66 -3.79
N SER A 312 -13.47 -25.12 -4.85
CA SER A 312 -13.95 -24.22 -5.90
C SER A 312 -15.36 -24.59 -6.34
N VAL A 313 -16.16 -23.64 -6.81
CA VAL A 313 -17.52 -23.91 -7.28
C VAL A 313 -17.52 -24.53 -8.69
N ASN A 314 -16.53 -24.18 -9.53
CA ASN A 314 -16.48 -24.63 -10.92
C ASN A 314 -15.57 -25.86 -11.10
N GLU A 315 -14.26 -25.68 -10.88
CA GLU A 315 -13.26 -26.70 -11.19
C GLU A 315 -12.00 -26.54 -10.33
N VAL A 316 -11.45 -27.66 -9.86
CA VAL A 316 -10.13 -27.75 -9.22
C VAL A 316 -9.24 -28.63 -10.09
N ASN A 317 -8.24 -28.01 -10.71
CA ASN A 317 -7.27 -28.67 -11.57
C ASN A 317 -5.95 -28.86 -10.82
N LEU A 318 -5.56 -30.11 -10.57
CA LEU A 318 -4.23 -30.44 -10.04
C LEU A 318 -3.32 -30.77 -11.23
N VAL A 319 -2.47 -29.83 -11.61
CA VAL A 319 -1.61 -29.91 -12.80
C VAL A 319 -0.17 -30.31 -12.42
N PRO A 320 0.72 -30.65 -13.37
CA PRO A 320 2.09 -31.03 -13.05
C PRO A 320 2.79 -30.01 -12.14
N GLY A 321 3.54 -30.51 -11.15
CA GLY A 321 4.17 -29.69 -10.12
C GLY A 321 3.35 -29.56 -8.83
N PHE A 322 2.12 -30.07 -8.78
CA PHE A 322 1.41 -30.30 -7.53
C PHE A 322 1.93 -31.56 -6.82
N GLU A 323 2.24 -31.46 -5.52
CA GLU A 323 2.64 -32.59 -4.69
C GLU A 323 1.94 -32.57 -3.33
N ALA A 324 1.26 -33.67 -2.97
CA ALA A 324 0.83 -33.93 -1.60
C ALA A 324 1.66 -35.09 -1.03
N ALA A 325 2.58 -34.77 -0.12
CA ALA A 325 3.58 -35.70 0.38
C ALA A 325 2.97 -36.74 1.33
N ALA A 326 3.59 -37.93 1.42
CA ALA A 326 3.15 -38.95 2.37
C ALA A 326 3.16 -38.41 3.81
N GLY A 327 2.01 -38.44 4.48
CA GLY A 327 1.83 -37.87 5.82
C GLY A 327 1.18 -36.49 5.85
N SER A 328 0.88 -35.87 4.71
CA SER A 328 0.01 -34.70 4.63
C SER A 328 -1.48 -35.08 4.70
N SER A 329 -2.34 -34.12 5.03
CA SER A 329 -3.78 -34.21 4.84
C SER A 329 -4.23 -33.20 3.78
N PHE A 330 -4.62 -33.69 2.60
CA PHE A 330 -5.05 -32.84 1.49
C PHE A 330 -6.44 -33.23 0.99
N ARG A 331 -7.29 -32.23 0.75
CA ARG A 331 -8.63 -32.41 0.16
C ARG A 331 -8.87 -31.40 -0.96
N ALA A 332 -9.19 -31.88 -2.16
CA ALA A 332 -9.76 -31.06 -3.22
C ALA A 332 -11.26 -31.34 -3.35
N SER A 333 -12.11 -30.32 -3.48
CA SER A 333 -13.54 -30.49 -3.68
C SER A 333 -14.16 -29.42 -4.56
N ILE A 334 -15.19 -29.84 -5.31
CA ILE A 334 -16.11 -28.90 -5.94
C ILE A 334 -17.20 -28.56 -4.92
N ASP A 335 -17.32 -27.29 -4.56
CA ASP A 335 -18.44 -26.76 -3.78
C ASP A 335 -19.69 -26.79 -4.65
N THR A 336 -20.32 -27.96 -4.70
CA THR A 336 -21.66 -28.07 -5.27
C THR A 336 -22.55 -27.23 -4.37
N GLN A 337 -22.93 -26.04 -4.83
CA GLN A 337 -23.92 -25.19 -4.18
C GLN A 337 -25.25 -25.97 -4.04
N ILE A 338 -25.35 -26.87 -3.06
CA ILE A 338 -26.63 -27.22 -2.48
C ILE A 338 -26.96 -25.99 -1.67
N LEU A 339 -27.55 -25.00 -2.34
CA LEU A 339 -28.26 -23.90 -1.68
C LEU A 339 -29.08 -24.58 -0.58
N PRO A 340 -28.75 -24.37 0.70
CA PRO A 340 -29.64 -24.87 1.71
C PRO A 340 -30.95 -24.14 1.44
N ILE A 341 -32.03 -24.90 1.22
CA ILE A 341 -33.42 -24.38 1.16
C ILE A 341 -33.74 -23.57 2.44
N PHE A 342 -32.87 -23.70 3.45
CA PHE A 342 -32.73 -22.84 4.61
C PHE A 342 -31.27 -22.43 4.79
N ALA A 343 -30.70 -21.60 3.90
CA ALA A 343 -29.60 -20.76 4.34
C ALA A 343 -30.14 -20.03 5.57
N PRO A 344 -29.45 -20.03 6.73
CA PRO A 344 -29.87 -19.15 7.80
C PRO A 344 -30.00 -17.80 7.13
N SER A 345 -31.19 -17.21 7.17
CA SER A 345 -31.34 -15.81 6.84
C SER A 345 -30.19 -15.15 7.55
N PHE A 346 -29.19 -14.62 6.83
CA PHE A 346 -28.29 -13.66 7.42
C PHE A 346 -29.27 -12.62 7.94
N GLN A 347 -29.52 -12.66 9.25
CA GLN A 347 -30.34 -11.64 9.86
C GLN A 347 -29.50 -10.41 9.60
N PHE A 348 -29.96 -9.59 8.66
CA PHE A 348 -29.46 -8.24 8.51
C PHE A 348 -29.64 -7.63 9.90
N SER A 349 -28.57 -7.70 10.70
CA SER A 349 -28.46 -6.89 11.89
C SER A 349 -28.75 -5.47 11.42
N GLN A 350 -29.49 -4.71 12.23
CA GLN A 350 -29.70 -3.32 11.88
C GLN A 350 -28.32 -2.68 11.72
N ARG A 351 -27.95 -2.37 10.47
CA ARG A 351 -26.68 -1.74 10.13
C ARG A 351 -26.68 -0.40 10.82
N GLN A 352 -25.95 -0.30 11.94
CA GLN A 352 -25.82 0.96 12.64
C GLN A 352 -24.90 1.87 11.83
N THR A 353 -25.35 3.08 11.58
CA THR A 353 -24.55 4.12 10.96
C THR A 353 -23.63 4.70 12.02
N LYS A 354 -22.34 4.33 11.97
CA LYS A 354 -21.30 4.82 12.88
C LYS A 354 -20.41 5.80 12.12
N PRO A 355 -20.74 7.11 12.09
CA PRO A 355 -19.88 8.11 11.46
C PRO A 355 -18.53 8.17 12.17
N TYR A 356 -17.47 8.51 11.44
CA TYR A 356 -16.17 8.70 12.06
C TYR A 356 -16.18 9.84 13.08
N PRO A 357 -15.40 9.72 14.16
CA PRO A 357 -15.08 10.88 14.98
C PRO A 357 -14.50 12.00 14.12
N TYR A 358 -14.92 13.23 14.41
CA TYR A 358 -14.34 14.41 13.80
C TYR A 358 -12.83 14.43 13.99
N SER A 359 -12.10 14.82 12.95
CA SER A 359 -10.66 15.01 12.96
C SER A 359 -10.30 16.10 11.96
N ASP A 360 -9.46 17.06 12.36
CA ASP A 360 -9.02 18.13 11.47
C ASP A 360 -8.24 17.60 10.26
N LYS A 361 -7.60 16.42 10.40
CA LYS A 361 -6.87 15.73 9.31
C LYS A 361 -7.75 15.32 8.11
N LEU A 362 -9.08 15.35 8.24
CA LEU A 362 -10.01 15.16 7.12
C LEU A 362 -9.96 16.31 6.10
N PHE A 363 -9.37 17.45 6.48
CA PHE A 363 -9.23 18.63 5.62
C PHE A 363 -7.77 18.89 5.23
N GLU A 364 -6.86 18.04 5.69
CA GLU A 364 -5.45 18.07 5.30
C GLU A 364 -5.33 17.36 3.95
N ALA A 365 -5.30 18.15 2.87
CA ALA A 365 -5.04 17.62 1.55
C ALA A 365 -3.61 17.06 1.50
N ILE A 366 -3.47 15.81 1.05
CA ILE A 366 -2.16 15.23 0.79
C ILE A 366 -1.50 16.00 -0.35
N VAL A 367 -0.29 16.49 -0.09
CA VAL A 367 0.57 17.03 -1.15
C VAL A 367 1.26 15.83 -1.79
N TRP A 368 0.61 15.31 -2.82
CA TRP A 368 1.21 14.35 -3.72
C TRP A 368 2.14 15.13 -4.64
N GLU A 369 3.41 15.20 -4.31
CA GLU A 369 4.37 15.77 -5.25
C GLU A 369 4.40 14.83 -6.46
N GLU A 370 3.68 15.21 -7.52
CA GLU A 370 3.82 14.60 -8.83
C GLU A 370 5.29 14.75 -9.20
N GLY A 371 6.04 13.63 -9.19
CA GLY A 371 7.50 13.65 -9.18
C GLY A 371 8.12 14.75 -10.04
N GLY A 372 9.08 15.46 -9.48
CA GLY A 372 9.93 16.40 -10.22
C GLY A 372 9.28 17.72 -10.63
N ASP A 373 7.98 17.94 -10.44
CA ASP A 373 7.31 19.21 -10.77
C ASP A 373 6.10 19.43 -9.85
N LEU A 374 6.23 20.29 -8.82
CA LEU A 374 5.18 21.11 -8.16
C LEU A 374 5.57 21.64 -6.76
N LEU A 375 6.85 21.70 -6.43
CA LEU A 375 7.38 23.00 -6.00
C LEU A 375 7.80 23.74 -7.27
N ASN A 376 7.87 25.07 -7.26
CA ASN A 376 8.66 25.83 -8.24
C ASN A 376 10.17 25.56 -8.04
N ASP A 377 10.52 24.29 -7.91
CA ASP A 377 11.84 23.70 -7.71
C ASP A 377 11.94 22.50 -8.66
N GLU A 378 11.87 22.75 -9.97
CA GLU A 378 12.85 22.05 -10.81
C GLU A 378 14.20 22.29 -10.11
N PRO A 379 15.02 21.26 -9.79
CA PRO A 379 16.35 21.53 -9.30
C PRO A 379 16.99 22.41 -10.36
N ILE A 380 17.31 23.66 -9.99
CA ILE A 380 17.98 24.58 -10.90
C ILE A 380 19.26 23.86 -11.32
N ILE A 381 19.29 23.34 -12.55
CA ILE A 381 20.42 22.54 -13.03
C ILE A 381 21.58 23.51 -13.24
N ILE A 382 22.44 23.60 -12.23
CA ILE A 382 23.61 24.45 -12.28
C ILE A 382 24.79 23.70 -12.87
N SER A 383 25.06 24.02 -14.12
CA SER A 383 26.40 23.86 -14.67
C SER A 383 27.22 25.10 -14.32
N ALA A 384 28.14 24.95 -13.37
CA ALA A 384 29.20 25.93 -13.15
C ALA A 384 30.37 25.55 -14.09
N SER A 385 30.59 26.36 -15.12
CA SER A 385 31.63 26.11 -16.11
C SER A 385 32.43 27.39 -16.42
N PRO A 386 33.76 27.29 -16.59
CA PRO A 386 34.58 26.10 -16.36
C PRO A 386 34.72 25.78 -14.87
N ASN A 387 34.82 24.50 -14.50
CA ASN A 387 35.20 24.07 -13.15
C ASN A 387 36.22 22.92 -13.32
N PRO A 388 37.53 23.14 -13.06
CA PRO A 388 38.13 24.29 -12.38
C PRO A 388 38.09 25.62 -13.16
N PHE A 389 37.96 26.76 -12.48
CA PHE A 389 37.89 28.10 -13.08
C PHE A 389 39.18 28.92 -12.88
N ARG A 390 39.38 29.93 -13.74
CA ARG A 390 40.46 30.92 -13.63
C ARG A 390 39.94 32.26 -13.15
N ASP A 391 39.26 33.01 -14.01
CA ASP A 391 38.89 34.41 -13.69
C ASP A 391 37.37 34.64 -13.77
N THR A 392 36.63 33.69 -14.35
CA THR A 392 35.20 33.78 -14.61
C THR A 392 34.54 32.42 -14.34
N ILE A 393 33.35 32.45 -13.74
CA ILE A 393 32.46 31.30 -13.64
C ILE A 393 31.12 31.68 -14.26
N THR A 394 30.63 30.83 -15.15
CA THR A 394 29.26 30.92 -15.66
C THR A 394 28.41 29.88 -14.95
N ILE A 395 27.29 30.34 -14.40
CA ILE A 395 26.23 29.52 -13.81
C ILE A 395 25.04 29.62 -14.75
N LYS A 396 24.55 28.48 -15.22
CA LYS A 396 23.27 28.41 -15.93
C LYS A 396 22.18 27.91 -14.98
N LEU A 397 21.01 28.52 -15.07
CA LEU A 397 19.77 28.15 -14.41
C LEU A 397 18.85 27.49 -15.46
N SER A 398 17.94 26.61 -15.03
CA SER A 398 16.92 26.01 -15.92
C SER A 398 15.82 27.01 -16.32
N GLU A 399 15.61 28.06 -15.52
CA GLU A 399 14.63 29.13 -15.76
C GLU A 399 15.21 30.54 -15.52
N LYS A 400 14.53 31.59 -16.03
CA LYS A 400 14.90 32.98 -15.79
C LYS A 400 14.34 33.49 -14.46
N LYS A 401 15.19 34.05 -13.61
CA LYS A 401 14.78 34.54 -12.28
C LYS A 401 15.61 35.70 -11.80
N ASP A 402 15.04 36.46 -10.86
CA ASP A 402 15.80 37.41 -10.05
C ASP A 402 16.55 36.64 -8.97
N CYS A 403 17.88 36.82 -8.91
CA CYS A 403 18.71 36.07 -7.99
C CYS A 403 19.92 36.86 -7.49
N VAL A 404 20.41 36.45 -6.33
CA VAL A 404 21.61 36.95 -5.69
C VAL A 404 22.62 35.81 -5.63
N VAL A 405 23.83 36.06 -6.14
CA VAL A 405 24.92 35.10 -6.10
C VAL A 405 25.95 35.58 -5.10
N GLU A 406 26.32 34.70 -4.16
CA GLU A 406 27.36 34.94 -3.17
C GLU A 406 28.47 33.88 -3.32
N VAL A 407 29.72 34.30 -3.22
CA VAL A 407 30.89 33.42 -3.24
C VAL A 407 31.54 33.46 -1.87
N PHE A 408 31.81 32.30 -1.29
CA PHE A 408 32.44 32.12 0.01
C PHE A 408 33.76 31.37 -0.13
N ASN A 409 34.74 31.72 0.71
CA ASN A 409 35.98 30.96 0.84
C ASN A 409 35.81 29.73 1.75
N GLN A 410 36.87 28.92 1.91
CA GLN A 410 36.85 27.72 2.75
C GLN A 410 36.55 27.97 4.25
N MET A 411 36.69 29.22 4.71
CA MET A 411 36.38 29.62 6.09
C MET A 411 34.94 30.15 6.23
N GLY A 412 34.13 30.11 5.17
CA GLY A 412 32.76 30.61 5.16
C GLY A 412 32.64 32.14 5.12
N MET A 413 33.73 32.87 4.81
CA MET A 413 33.65 34.32 4.64
C MET A 413 33.23 34.70 3.21
N PRO A 414 32.28 35.64 3.03
CA PRO A 414 31.88 36.10 1.72
C PRO A 414 33.02 36.89 1.06
N VAL A 415 33.38 36.51 -0.16
CA VAL A 415 34.43 37.15 -0.97
C VAL A 415 33.87 37.92 -2.16
N LYS A 416 32.65 37.60 -2.62
CA LYS A 416 31.97 38.34 -3.68
C LYS A 416 30.45 38.16 -3.59
N GLN A 417 29.71 39.19 -3.99
CA GLN A 417 28.26 39.14 -4.16
C GLN A 417 27.86 39.93 -5.41
N GLU A 418 26.95 39.36 -6.21
CA GLU A 418 26.38 40.01 -7.40
C GLU A 418 24.87 39.71 -7.51
N ASN A 419 24.11 40.68 -8.02
CA ASN A 419 22.67 40.55 -8.22
C ASN A 419 22.37 40.45 -9.71
N PHE A 420 21.42 39.59 -10.06
CA PHE A 420 20.98 39.34 -11.42
C PHE A 420 19.45 39.45 -11.48
N GLN A 421 18.94 40.00 -12.58
CA GLN A 421 17.51 40.21 -12.79
C GLN A 421 17.04 39.45 -14.03
N ASN A 422 15.96 38.68 -13.87
CA ASN A 422 15.24 37.96 -14.91
C ASN A 422 16.15 37.30 -15.96
N THR A 423 17.12 36.52 -15.49
CA THR A 423 18.10 35.84 -16.35
C THR A 423 18.27 34.38 -15.93
N ASP A 424 18.63 33.54 -16.90
CA ASP A 424 18.96 32.12 -16.73
C ASP A 424 20.48 31.91 -16.77
N THR A 425 21.27 32.96 -17.02
CA THR A 425 22.72 32.89 -17.19
C THR A 425 23.38 33.93 -16.31
N LEU A 426 24.13 33.47 -15.30
CA LEU A 426 24.83 34.29 -14.32
C LEU A 426 26.33 34.19 -14.61
N VAL A 427 26.96 35.31 -14.98
CA VAL A 427 28.39 35.33 -15.32
C VAL A 427 29.14 36.14 -14.27
N ILE A 428 29.79 35.44 -13.35
CA ILE A 428 30.61 36.05 -12.30
C ILE A 428 32.00 36.28 -12.88
N LYS A 429 32.39 37.54 -13.06
CA LYS A 429 33.70 37.94 -13.60
C LYS A 429 34.66 38.35 -12.48
N ASP A 430 35.86 38.79 -12.84
CA ASP A 430 36.81 39.45 -11.92
C ASP A 430 37.22 38.61 -10.69
N LEU A 431 37.32 37.29 -10.84
CA LEU A 431 37.76 36.37 -9.77
C LEU A 431 39.28 36.14 -9.73
N TYR A 432 40.07 36.99 -10.40
CA TYR A 432 41.54 36.86 -10.54
C TYR A 432 42.31 37.04 -9.21
N GLY A 433 41.74 37.73 -8.23
CA GLY A 433 42.38 38.00 -6.93
C GLY A 433 42.21 36.87 -5.90
N LEU A 434 41.48 35.80 -6.25
CA LEU A 434 41.23 34.67 -5.37
C LEU A 434 42.41 33.68 -5.37
N THR A 435 42.80 33.21 -4.19
CA THR A 435 43.81 32.14 -4.04
C THR A 435 43.31 30.83 -4.63
N SER A 436 44.20 30.00 -5.18
CA SER A 436 43.84 28.64 -5.62
C SER A 436 43.26 27.83 -4.45
N GLY A 437 42.15 27.13 -4.68
CA GLY A 437 41.44 26.42 -3.60
C GLY A 437 39.95 26.20 -3.87
N LEU A 438 39.25 25.72 -2.84
CA LEU A 438 37.80 25.49 -2.91
C LEU A 438 37.04 26.76 -2.54
N TYR A 439 35.99 27.03 -3.31
CA TYR A 439 35.02 28.07 -3.02
C TYR A 439 33.61 27.50 -3.06
N VAL A 440 32.72 28.13 -2.29
CA VAL A 440 31.30 27.79 -2.25
C VAL A 440 30.53 28.94 -2.89
N ILE A 441 29.71 28.63 -3.88
CA ILE A 441 28.78 29.59 -4.47
C ILE A 441 27.39 29.29 -3.94
N ARG A 442 26.76 30.31 -3.36
CA ARG A 442 25.36 30.30 -2.94
C ARG A 442 24.56 31.13 -3.94
N VAL A 443 23.41 30.63 -4.36
CA VAL A 443 22.44 31.43 -5.12
C VAL A 443 21.15 31.47 -4.31
N SER A 444 20.58 32.66 -4.15
CA SER A 444 19.32 32.89 -3.46
C SER A 444 18.37 33.68 -4.36
N ASP A 445 17.06 33.57 -4.13
CA ASP A 445 16.06 34.36 -4.84
C ASP A 445 16.00 35.81 -4.34
N ALA A 446 15.15 36.64 -4.97
CA ALA A 446 14.94 38.03 -4.56
C ALA A 446 14.36 38.19 -3.14
N ASN A 447 13.78 37.14 -2.56
CA ASN A 447 13.21 37.13 -1.22
C ASN A 447 14.21 36.62 -0.16
N GLY A 448 15.41 36.20 -0.59
CA GLY A 448 16.45 35.65 0.28
C GLY A 448 16.32 34.15 0.55
N ASN A 449 15.42 33.44 -0.12
CA ASN A 449 15.33 31.99 -0.04
C ASN A 449 16.50 31.37 -0.78
N LEU A 450 17.12 30.38 -0.16
CA LEU A 450 18.26 29.66 -0.74
C LEU A 450 17.79 28.83 -1.93
N LEU A 451 18.31 29.13 -3.12
CA LEU A 451 18.02 28.35 -4.33
C LEU A 451 19.03 27.21 -4.50
N VAL A 452 20.31 27.44 -4.20
CA VAL A 452 21.35 26.41 -4.37
C VAL A 452 22.66 26.73 -3.65
N VAL A 453 23.46 25.69 -3.40
CA VAL A 453 24.86 25.80 -2.97
C VAL A 453 25.75 24.88 -3.81
N LYS A 454 26.78 25.42 -4.46
CA LYS A 454 27.71 24.65 -5.30
C LYS A 454 29.17 24.86 -4.90
N ARG A 455 29.93 23.76 -4.83
CA ARG A 455 31.39 23.81 -4.64
C ARG A 455 32.11 23.91 -5.99
N VAL A 456 33.08 24.81 -6.08
CA VAL A 456 33.90 25.06 -7.29
C VAL A 456 35.38 25.14 -6.92
N VAL A 457 36.26 24.83 -7.88
CA VAL A 457 37.71 24.83 -7.70
C VAL A 457 38.34 25.96 -8.49
N LYS A 458 39.07 26.85 -7.81
CA LYS A 458 39.94 27.86 -8.43
C LYS A 458 41.30 27.25 -8.72
N LEU A 459 41.76 27.34 -9.98
CA LEU A 459 43.16 27.03 -10.36
C LEU A 459 44.11 28.13 -9.94
#